data_AF-A0A2E8JTF3-F1
#
_entry.id   AF-A0A2E8JTF3-F1
#
_cell.length_a   1.000
_cell.length_b   1.000
_cell.length_c   1.000
_cell.angle_alpha   90.00
_cell.angle_beta   90.00
_cell.angle_gamma   90.00
#
_symmetry.space_group_name_H-M   'P 1'
#
loop_
_entity.id
_entity.type
_entity.pdbx_description
1 polymer ?
#
loop_
_entity_poly.entity_id
_entity_poly.type
_entity_poly.pdbx_seq_one_letter_code
_entity_poly.pdbx_strand_id
1 'polypeptide(L)'
;MVAKPYSPSHIAAVASHYTEMRLSGAVKQRLVELICEELDRVVPQMEEETLNQDPERKTLDDPQRSRLNYNRTRELMIDRIENIDSVGSAAVQAGIEHVESHLAKLLRHAEDAASKDRVATIKPRHLDKAVAGLGLDDDDAEATLEGEEEAATMDFVASQSGGIVTASSLLSMARSIAKMTVTKDALEELLDTYTMVLEELEADIRKHAQLGSNPVHFIESINKMRGLMSLGWMRSMLTRAAMQAQEREAKVIDLQDIVHIDPFA
;
A
#
# COMPACT_ATOMS: atom_id res chain seq x y z
N MET A 1 18.40 -28.14 20.60
CA MET A 1 18.57 -28.81 19.29
C MET A 1 18.80 -27.74 18.24
N VAL A 2 19.83 -27.87 17.41
CA VAL A 2 20.06 -26.92 16.30
C VAL A 2 19.11 -27.30 15.16
N ALA A 3 18.31 -26.34 14.68
CA ALA A 3 17.41 -26.56 13.55
C ALA A 3 18.22 -26.88 12.29
N LYS A 4 17.66 -27.69 11.39
CA LYS A 4 18.31 -27.96 10.09
C LYS A 4 18.21 -26.69 9.22
N PRO A 5 19.29 -26.33 8.49
CA PRO A 5 19.22 -25.21 7.55
C PRO A 5 18.30 -25.55 6.37
N TYR A 6 17.96 -24.52 5.59
CA TYR A 6 17.21 -24.69 4.34
C TYR A 6 17.93 -25.63 3.37
N SER A 7 17.18 -26.38 2.56
CA SER A 7 17.79 -27.16 1.48
C SER A 7 18.19 -26.25 0.32
N PRO A 8 19.34 -26.47 -0.34
CA PRO A 8 19.74 -25.70 -1.53
C PRO A 8 18.71 -25.77 -2.67
N SER A 9 17.98 -26.89 -2.78
CA SER A 9 16.90 -27.06 -3.75
C SER A 9 15.70 -26.16 -3.45
N HIS A 10 15.34 -26.02 -2.16
CA HIS A 10 14.26 -25.13 -1.74
C HIS A 10 14.63 -23.66 -2.00
N ILE A 11 15.84 -23.23 -1.62
CA ILE A 11 16.32 -21.87 -1.90
C ILE A 11 16.32 -21.58 -3.41
N ALA A 12 16.70 -22.54 -4.24
CA ALA A 12 16.66 -22.36 -5.69
C ALA A 12 15.24 -22.18 -6.24
N ALA A 13 14.26 -22.93 -5.71
CA ALA A 13 12.86 -22.79 -6.11
C ALA A 13 12.26 -21.44 -5.69
N VAL A 14 12.63 -20.94 -4.51
CA VAL A 14 12.21 -19.60 -4.07
C VAL A 14 12.91 -18.52 -4.90
N ALA A 15 14.21 -18.67 -5.16
CA ALA A 15 14.99 -17.69 -5.91
C ALA A 15 14.50 -17.48 -7.35
N SER A 16 13.87 -18.48 -7.99
CA SER A 16 13.34 -18.32 -9.35
C SER A 16 12.20 -17.31 -9.47
N HIS A 17 11.61 -16.88 -8.35
CA HIS A 17 10.64 -15.77 -8.36
C HIS A 17 11.30 -14.38 -8.44
N TYR A 18 12.62 -14.30 -8.21
CA TYR A 18 13.37 -13.04 -8.17
C TYR A 18 14.40 -12.93 -9.31
N THR A 19 14.72 -14.02 -9.99
CA THR A 19 15.65 -14.02 -11.11
C THR A 19 15.39 -15.17 -12.08
N GLU A 20 15.55 -14.89 -13.37
CA GLU A 20 15.52 -15.91 -14.44
C GLU A 20 16.88 -16.60 -14.65
N MET A 21 17.94 -16.12 -13.99
CA MET A 21 19.27 -16.68 -14.12
C MET A 21 19.40 -18.04 -13.43
N ARG A 22 20.08 -18.99 -14.08
CA ARG A 22 20.35 -20.30 -13.49
C ARG A 22 21.40 -20.20 -12.38
N LEU A 23 21.01 -20.57 -11.16
CA LEU A 23 21.93 -20.65 -10.02
C LEU A 23 22.80 -21.92 -10.08
N SER A 24 24.10 -21.76 -9.92
CA SER A 24 25.04 -22.89 -9.77
C SER A 24 24.88 -23.57 -8.40
N GLY A 25 25.33 -24.82 -8.26
CA GLY A 25 25.23 -25.56 -7.00
C GLY A 25 25.94 -24.86 -5.83
N ALA A 26 27.13 -24.31 -6.07
CA ALA A 26 27.89 -23.56 -5.07
C ALA A 26 27.17 -22.27 -4.64
N VAL A 27 26.54 -21.56 -5.58
CA VAL A 27 25.74 -20.37 -5.26
C VAL A 27 24.55 -20.73 -4.38
N LYS A 28 23.82 -21.80 -4.70
CA LYS A 28 22.69 -22.26 -3.86
C LYS A 28 23.13 -22.59 -2.43
N GLN A 29 24.29 -23.25 -2.28
CA GLN A 29 24.84 -23.55 -0.97
C GLN A 29 25.22 -22.28 -0.20
N ARG A 30 25.88 -21.32 -0.87
CA ARG A 30 26.24 -20.05 -0.23
C ARG A 30 25.03 -19.21 0.14
N LEU A 31 23.95 -19.26 -0.66
CA LEU A 31 22.70 -18.57 -0.33
C LEU A 31 22.03 -19.13 0.93
N VAL A 32 22.08 -20.46 1.14
CA VAL A 32 21.57 -21.06 2.39
C VAL A 32 22.32 -20.47 3.60
N GLU A 33 23.65 -20.42 3.53
CA GLU A 33 24.47 -19.85 4.60
C GLU A 33 24.14 -18.38 4.84
N LEU A 34 24.11 -17.56 3.79
CA LEU A 34 23.82 -16.12 3.88
C LEU A 34 22.43 -15.82 4.45
N ILE A 35 21.42 -16.62 4.13
CA ILE A 35 20.06 -16.44 4.67
C ILE A 35 20.00 -16.85 6.15
N CYS A 36 20.73 -17.89 6.56
CA CYS A 36 20.86 -18.24 7.97
C CYS A 36 21.64 -17.16 8.75
N GLU A 37 22.74 -16.63 8.18
CA GLU A 37 23.47 -15.48 8.72
C GLU A 37 22.56 -14.24 8.85
N GLU A 38 21.56 -14.08 7.97
CA GLU A 38 20.54 -13.02 8.11
C GLU A 38 19.64 -13.25 9.33
N LEU A 39 19.17 -14.48 9.54
CA LEU A 39 18.34 -14.80 10.71
C LEU A 39 19.09 -14.55 12.02
N ASP A 40 20.38 -14.88 12.05
CA ASP A 40 21.25 -14.61 13.20
C ASP A 40 21.35 -13.11 13.51
N ARG A 41 21.15 -12.24 12.51
CA ARG A 41 21.11 -10.78 12.67
C ARG A 41 19.73 -10.26 13.05
N VAL A 42 18.68 -10.71 12.36
CA VAL A 42 17.32 -10.15 12.48
C VAL A 42 16.59 -10.64 13.72
N VAL A 43 16.75 -11.92 14.12
CA VAL A 43 15.99 -12.47 15.25
C VAL A 43 16.28 -11.76 16.57
N PRO A 44 17.55 -11.48 16.96
CA PRO A 44 17.84 -10.73 18.18
C PRO A 44 17.25 -9.32 18.16
N GLN A 45 17.27 -8.65 17.01
CA GLN A 45 16.67 -7.33 16.85
C GLN A 45 15.14 -7.39 17.05
N MET A 46 14.46 -8.35 16.42
CA MET A 46 13.02 -8.54 16.58
C MET A 46 12.66 -8.88 18.03
N GLU A 47 13.49 -9.67 18.72
CA GLU A 47 13.28 -10.03 20.12
C GLU A 47 13.42 -8.82 21.04
N GLU A 48 14.47 -8.01 20.85
CA GLU A 48 14.67 -6.76 21.58
C GLU A 48 13.49 -5.79 21.36
N GLU A 49 13.09 -5.58 20.11
CA GLU A 49 11.96 -4.71 19.76
C GLU A 49 10.63 -5.25 20.34
N THR A 50 10.41 -6.58 20.34
CA THR A 50 9.26 -7.22 20.97
C THR A 50 9.21 -6.94 22.48
N LEU A 51 10.33 -7.14 23.17
CA LEU A 51 10.42 -6.96 24.63
C LEU A 51 10.39 -5.48 25.04
N ASN A 52 10.86 -4.57 24.18
CA ASN A 52 10.73 -3.13 24.38
C ASN A 52 9.26 -2.67 24.34
N GLN A 53 8.41 -3.33 23.53
CA GLN A 53 6.97 -3.05 23.48
C GLN A 53 6.22 -3.73 24.63
N ASP A 54 6.52 -5.00 24.90
CA ASP A 54 5.91 -5.80 25.98
C ASP A 54 6.98 -6.66 26.67
N PRO A 55 7.50 -6.21 27.84
CA PRO A 55 8.56 -6.93 28.56
C PRO A 55 8.17 -8.33 29.05
N GLU A 56 6.87 -8.65 29.14
CA GLU A 56 6.39 -9.96 29.60
C GLU A 56 6.05 -10.91 28.43
N ARG A 57 6.21 -10.46 27.17
CA ARG A 57 5.92 -11.24 25.98
C ARG A 57 6.82 -12.48 25.89
N LYS A 58 6.20 -13.65 25.66
CA LYS A 58 6.90 -14.95 25.56
C LYS A 58 7.02 -15.48 24.12
N THR A 59 6.50 -14.74 23.16
CA THR A 59 6.46 -15.10 21.74
C THR A 59 7.07 -13.97 20.94
N LEU A 60 8.06 -14.27 20.09
CA LEU A 60 8.64 -13.31 19.16
C LEU A 60 7.53 -12.70 18.30
N ASP A 61 7.46 -11.38 18.23
CA ASP A 61 6.45 -10.65 17.46
C ASP A 61 7.07 -9.92 16.26
N ASP A 62 6.22 -9.34 15.42
CA ASP A 62 6.60 -8.36 14.40
C ASP A 62 6.28 -6.94 14.92
N PRO A 63 7.21 -6.32 15.67
CA PRO A 63 7.01 -5.02 16.32
C PRO A 63 6.78 -3.87 15.33
N GLN A 64 7.15 -4.04 14.06
CA GLN A 64 6.94 -3.05 13.02
C GLN A 64 5.52 -3.09 12.43
N ARG A 65 4.77 -4.18 12.69
CA ARG A 65 3.47 -4.39 12.05
C ARG A 65 2.33 -4.35 13.07
N SER A 66 1.56 -3.27 13.04
CA SER A 66 0.31 -3.16 13.81
C SER A 66 -0.80 -4.01 13.16
N ARG A 67 -0.96 -5.26 13.62
CA ARG A 67 -1.93 -6.21 13.07
C ARG A 67 -3.06 -6.59 14.03
N LEU A 68 -4.13 -7.15 13.48
CA LEU A 68 -5.12 -7.88 14.28
C LEU A 68 -4.45 -9.06 15.00
N ASN A 69 -4.87 -9.28 16.24
CA ASN A 69 -4.26 -10.28 17.11
C ASN A 69 -4.43 -11.71 16.56
N TYR A 70 -3.32 -12.41 16.37
CA TYR A 70 -3.30 -13.75 15.80
C TYR A 70 -4.17 -14.77 16.57
N ASN A 71 -4.00 -14.87 17.89
CA ASN A 71 -4.74 -15.84 18.70
C ASN A 71 -6.23 -15.55 18.67
N ARG A 72 -6.60 -14.26 18.75
CA ARG A 72 -8.00 -13.85 18.71
C ARG A 72 -8.63 -14.16 17.35
N THR A 73 -7.94 -13.86 16.25
CA THR A 73 -8.43 -14.17 14.90
C THR A 73 -8.56 -15.68 14.71
N ARG A 74 -7.61 -16.47 15.22
CA ARG A 74 -7.69 -17.94 15.17
C ARG A 74 -8.93 -18.48 15.89
N GLU A 75 -9.21 -18.03 17.10
CA GLU A 75 -10.41 -18.41 17.86
C GLU A 75 -11.68 -18.04 17.09
N LEU A 76 -11.76 -16.82 16.57
CA LEU A 76 -12.91 -16.36 15.78
C LEU A 76 -13.12 -17.17 14.50
N MET A 77 -12.05 -17.67 13.88
CA MET A 77 -12.15 -18.57 12.72
C MET A 77 -12.60 -19.97 13.14
N ILE A 78 -12.10 -20.50 14.27
CA ILE A 78 -12.55 -21.81 14.81
C ILE A 78 -14.04 -21.79 15.13
N ASP A 79 -14.57 -20.67 15.63
CA ASP A 79 -16.01 -20.54 15.91
C ASP A 79 -16.90 -20.57 14.66
N ARG A 80 -16.31 -20.46 13.45
CA ARG A 80 -17.03 -20.36 12.16
C ARG A 80 -16.85 -21.57 11.24
N ILE A 81 -15.99 -22.53 11.59
CA ILE A 81 -15.82 -23.75 10.79
C ILE A 81 -16.81 -24.82 11.27
N GLU A 82 -17.47 -25.49 10.32
CA GLU A 82 -18.49 -26.52 10.63
C GLU A 82 -17.99 -27.94 10.36
N ASN A 83 -17.26 -28.13 9.25
CA ASN A 83 -16.90 -29.45 8.73
C ASN A 83 -15.47 -29.89 9.05
N ILE A 84 -14.69 -29.05 9.73
CA ILE A 84 -13.29 -29.30 10.09
C ILE A 84 -13.03 -28.85 11.53
N ASP A 85 -12.08 -29.50 12.20
CA ASP A 85 -11.88 -29.34 13.66
C ASP A 85 -10.88 -28.23 14.04
N SER A 86 -10.11 -27.68 13.09
CA SER A 86 -9.04 -26.74 13.43
C SER A 86 -8.63 -25.79 12.29
N VAL A 87 -8.03 -24.66 12.68
CA VAL A 87 -7.47 -23.65 11.77
C VAL A 87 -5.95 -23.66 11.86
N GLY A 88 -5.30 -23.89 10.71
CA GLY A 88 -3.84 -23.89 10.57
C GLY A 88 -3.24 -22.47 10.54
N SER A 89 -1.95 -22.34 10.86
CA SER A 89 -1.32 -21.03 11.03
C SER A 89 -1.30 -20.16 9.77
N ALA A 90 -1.08 -20.77 8.60
CA ALA A 90 -1.15 -20.08 7.31
C ALA A 90 -2.55 -19.51 7.03
N ALA A 91 -3.61 -20.28 7.37
CA ALA A 91 -4.99 -19.83 7.19
C ALA A 91 -5.31 -18.64 8.12
N VAL A 92 -4.81 -18.64 9.35
CA VAL A 92 -4.97 -17.50 10.27
C VAL A 92 -4.28 -16.25 9.71
N GLN A 93 -3.05 -16.38 9.19
CA GLN A 93 -2.33 -15.24 8.62
C GLN A 93 -3.03 -14.64 7.41
N ALA A 94 -3.53 -15.50 6.51
CA ALA A 94 -4.34 -15.08 5.36
C ALA A 94 -5.66 -14.42 5.81
N GLY A 95 -6.31 -14.97 6.83
CA GLY A 95 -7.52 -14.40 7.43
C GLY A 95 -7.29 -13.01 8.01
N ILE A 96 -6.19 -12.81 8.75
CA ILE A 96 -5.82 -11.48 9.28
C ILE A 96 -5.64 -10.49 8.14
N GLU A 97 -4.88 -10.85 7.10
CA GLU A 97 -4.63 -9.97 5.95
C GLU A 97 -5.93 -9.59 5.21
N HIS A 98 -6.83 -10.57 5.03
CA HIS A 98 -8.12 -10.34 4.42
C HIS A 98 -8.99 -9.39 5.25
N VAL A 99 -9.11 -9.63 6.56
CA VAL A 99 -9.93 -8.80 7.46
C VAL A 99 -9.34 -7.39 7.60
N GLU A 100 -8.02 -7.24 7.65
CA GLU A 100 -7.35 -5.93 7.65
C GLU A 100 -7.62 -5.15 6.36
N SER A 101 -7.55 -5.83 5.21
CA SER A 101 -7.88 -5.23 3.92
C SER A 101 -9.35 -4.79 3.85
N HIS A 102 -10.26 -5.62 4.37
CA HIS A 102 -11.67 -5.30 4.44
C HIS A 102 -11.96 -4.11 5.40
N LEU A 103 -11.32 -4.10 6.58
CA LEU A 103 -11.40 -2.99 7.54
C LEU A 103 -10.91 -1.68 6.91
N ALA A 104 -9.80 -1.71 6.18
CA ALA A 104 -9.26 -0.54 5.50
C ALA A 104 -10.26 0.01 4.46
N LYS A 105 -10.86 -0.87 3.64
CA LYS A 105 -11.92 -0.48 2.68
C LYS A 105 -13.10 0.17 3.42
N LEU A 106 -13.65 -0.49 4.43
CA LEU A 106 -14.77 0.03 5.24
C LEU A 106 -14.50 1.42 5.82
N LEU A 107 -13.34 1.59 6.47
CA LEU A 107 -12.97 2.86 7.09
C LEU A 107 -12.79 3.97 6.06
N ARG A 108 -12.25 3.68 4.89
CA ARG A 108 -12.09 4.67 3.82
C ARG A 108 -13.44 5.18 3.30
N HIS A 109 -14.39 4.27 3.04
CA HIS A 109 -15.74 4.67 2.65
C HIS A 109 -16.44 5.47 3.75
N ALA A 110 -16.24 5.10 5.01
CA ALA A 110 -16.80 5.84 6.15
C ALA A 110 -16.14 7.22 6.34
N GLU A 111 -14.84 7.33 6.06
CA GLU A 111 -14.09 8.60 6.06
C GLU A 111 -14.56 9.52 4.94
N ASP A 112 -14.79 9.00 3.74
CA ASP A 112 -15.35 9.77 2.62
C ASP A 112 -16.75 10.30 2.95
N ALA A 113 -17.59 9.47 3.59
CA ALA A 113 -18.90 9.89 4.06
C ALA A 113 -18.81 10.97 5.16
N ALA A 114 -17.88 10.84 6.10
CA ALA A 114 -17.64 11.84 7.15
C ALA A 114 -17.11 13.17 6.58
N SER A 115 -16.24 13.08 5.57
CA SER A 115 -15.64 14.23 4.88
C SER A 115 -16.68 15.01 4.09
N LYS A 116 -17.63 14.33 3.43
CA LYS A 116 -18.80 14.96 2.78
C LYS A 116 -19.67 15.72 3.80
N ASP A 117 -19.80 15.20 5.00
CA ASP A 117 -20.50 15.84 6.11
C ASP A 117 -19.64 16.92 6.84
N ARG A 118 -18.41 17.17 6.36
CA ARG A 118 -17.42 18.15 6.89
C ARG A 118 -17.12 17.97 8.38
N VAL A 119 -17.06 16.72 8.84
CA VAL A 119 -16.71 16.40 10.23
C VAL A 119 -15.46 15.55 10.29
N ALA A 120 -14.57 15.87 11.24
CA ALA A 120 -13.34 15.13 11.48
C ALA A 120 -13.54 13.88 12.36
N THR A 121 -14.75 13.31 12.38
CA THR A 121 -15.09 12.16 13.22
C THR A 121 -16.05 11.24 12.49
N ILE A 122 -15.66 9.98 12.30
CA ILE A 122 -16.54 8.92 11.78
C ILE A 122 -17.61 8.62 12.83
N LYS A 123 -18.89 8.69 12.45
CA LYS A 123 -20.06 8.43 13.29
C LYS A 123 -20.82 7.23 12.70
N PRO A 124 -21.72 6.57 13.45
CA PRO A 124 -22.47 5.41 12.96
C PRO A 124 -23.09 5.62 11.57
N ARG A 125 -23.78 6.75 11.35
CA ARG A 125 -24.34 7.15 10.04
C ARG A 125 -23.35 7.19 8.86
N HIS A 126 -22.06 7.37 9.09
CA HIS A 126 -21.05 7.34 8.01
C HIS A 126 -20.63 5.91 7.71
N LEU A 127 -20.56 5.06 8.74
CA LEU A 127 -20.34 3.62 8.58
C LEU A 127 -21.53 2.97 7.89
N ASP A 128 -22.77 3.32 8.25
CA ASP A 128 -23.98 2.80 7.59
C ASP A 128 -23.96 3.11 6.07
N LYS A 129 -23.57 4.33 5.70
CA LYS A 129 -23.36 4.72 4.29
C LYS A 129 -22.25 3.91 3.61
N ALA A 130 -21.20 3.54 4.34
CA ALA A 130 -20.10 2.74 3.82
C ALA A 130 -20.52 1.28 3.58
N VAL A 131 -21.25 0.69 4.53
CA VAL A 131 -21.82 -0.66 4.44
C VAL A 131 -22.78 -0.76 3.26
N ALA A 132 -23.73 0.17 3.15
CA ALA A 132 -24.65 0.25 2.02
C ALA A 132 -23.92 0.44 0.67
N GLY A 133 -22.90 1.31 0.65
CA GLY A 133 -22.11 1.58 -0.55
C GLY A 133 -21.22 0.42 -1.01
N LEU A 134 -20.92 -0.53 -0.12
CA LEU A 134 -20.16 -1.75 -0.40
C LEU A 134 -21.07 -2.96 -0.66
N GLY A 135 -22.40 -2.81 -0.61
CA GLY A 135 -23.34 -3.91 -0.79
C GLY A 135 -23.33 -4.94 0.35
N LEU A 136 -22.93 -4.52 1.55
CA LEU A 136 -22.81 -5.39 2.73
C LEU A 136 -24.12 -5.51 3.55
N ASP A 137 -25.19 -4.86 3.11
CA ASP A 137 -26.50 -4.83 3.77
C ASP A 137 -27.47 -5.96 3.32
N ASP A 138 -27.08 -6.81 2.35
CA ASP A 138 -27.92 -7.94 1.93
C ASP A 138 -27.64 -9.18 2.79
N ASP A 139 -28.58 -9.48 3.71
CA ASP A 139 -28.59 -10.65 4.60
C ASP A 139 -28.86 -12.00 3.87
N ASP A 140 -28.90 -12.02 2.52
CA ASP A 140 -29.36 -13.19 1.74
C ASP A 140 -28.49 -13.50 0.50
N ALA A 141 -27.18 -13.28 0.60
CA ALA A 141 -26.24 -13.79 -0.39
C ALA A 141 -25.54 -15.05 0.13
N GLU A 142 -26.06 -16.23 -0.23
CA GLU A 142 -25.19 -17.38 -0.48
C GLU A 142 -24.17 -16.93 -1.53
N ALA A 143 -23.01 -16.44 -1.07
CA ALA A 143 -21.97 -15.95 -1.94
C ALA A 143 -21.29 -17.14 -2.63
N THR A 144 -21.91 -17.61 -3.72
CA THR A 144 -21.18 -18.15 -4.86
C THR A 144 -20.02 -17.20 -5.15
N LEU A 145 -18.80 -17.71 -4.99
CA LEU A 145 -17.58 -17.14 -5.54
C LEU A 145 -17.67 -17.17 -7.07
N GLU A 146 -18.55 -16.37 -7.65
CA GLU A 146 -18.48 -16.03 -9.06
C GLU A 146 -17.62 -14.79 -9.18
N GLY A 147 -16.54 -14.95 -9.95
CA GLY A 147 -15.63 -13.86 -10.28
C GLY A 147 -16.40 -12.77 -10.99
N GLU A 148 -16.84 -11.78 -10.23
CA GLU A 148 -17.13 -10.48 -10.78
C GLU A 148 -15.79 -9.91 -11.23
N GLU A 149 -15.68 -9.75 -12.55
CA GLU A 149 -14.69 -8.87 -13.16
C GLU A 149 -14.83 -7.51 -12.48
N GLU A 150 -14.03 -7.29 -11.43
CA GLU A 150 -13.83 -5.98 -10.83
C GLU A 150 -13.45 -5.06 -11.99
N ALA A 151 -14.40 -4.23 -12.38
CA ALA A 151 -14.15 -3.00 -13.10
C ALA A 151 -13.10 -2.28 -12.27
N ALA A 152 -11.84 -2.47 -12.66
CA ALA A 152 -10.64 -2.05 -11.97
C ALA A 152 -10.60 -0.53 -11.92
N THR A 153 -11.39 0.03 -11.02
CA THR A 153 -11.04 1.25 -10.31
C THR A 153 -9.90 0.83 -9.40
N MET A 154 -8.70 0.72 -9.99
CA MET A 154 -7.44 0.58 -9.26
C MET A 154 -7.29 1.81 -8.37
N ASP A 155 -7.91 1.75 -7.21
CA ASP A 155 -7.59 2.56 -6.07
C ASP A 155 -6.24 2.05 -5.57
N PHE A 156 -5.18 2.51 -6.25
CA PHE A 156 -3.80 2.28 -5.86
C PHE A 156 -3.61 2.97 -4.50
N VAL A 157 -3.77 2.17 -3.45
CA VAL A 157 -3.38 2.52 -2.09
C VAL A 157 -1.88 2.40 -2.03
N ALA A 158 -1.19 3.54 -1.92
CA ALA A 158 0.14 3.58 -1.36
C ALA A 158 0.06 2.94 0.03
N SER A 159 0.49 1.67 0.13
CA SER A 159 0.57 0.98 1.41
C SER A 159 1.48 1.78 2.35
N GLN A 160 1.17 1.74 3.64
CA GLN A 160 1.92 2.38 4.71
C GLN A 160 3.34 1.78 4.93
N SER A 161 3.98 1.29 3.86
CA SER A 161 5.32 0.74 3.88
C SER A 161 6.03 1.11 2.57
N GLY A 162 6.32 2.41 2.37
CA GLY A 162 7.29 2.88 1.38
C GLY A 162 7.21 2.21 -0.01
N GLY A 163 6.00 1.95 -0.50
CA GLY A 163 5.78 1.25 -1.77
C GLY A 163 6.22 2.16 -2.92
N ILE A 164 7.42 1.92 -3.43
CA ILE A 164 8.00 2.65 -4.57
C ILE A 164 6.96 2.75 -5.69
N VAL A 165 6.63 3.98 -6.07
CA VAL A 165 5.78 4.30 -7.21
C VAL A 165 6.51 3.79 -8.46
N THR A 166 6.05 2.68 -9.02
CA THR A 166 6.65 2.10 -10.23
C THR A 166 6.03 2.74 -11.48
N ALA A 167 6.81 2.88 -12.56
CA ALA A 167 6.31 3.42 -13.83
C ALA A 167 5.06 2.67 -14.37
N SER A 168 4.91 1.39 -14.04
CA SER A 168 3.72 0.59 -14.37
C SER A 168 2.47 1.00 -13.57
N SER A 169 2.62 1.40 -12.30
CA SER A 169 1.52 1.91 -11.47
C SER A 169 1.00 3.27 -11.97
N LEU A 170 1.93 4.14 -12.38
CA LEU A 170 1.69 5.41 -13.07
C LEU A 170 0.94 5.25 -14.39
N LEU A 171 1.39 4.33 -15.25
CA LEU A 171 0.75 4.02 -16.53
C LEU A 171 -0.68 3.49 -16.36
N SER A 172 -0.93 2.70 -15.32
CA SER A 172 -2.28 2.20 -15.01
C SER A 172 -3.22 3.32 -14.53
N MET A 173 -2.72 4.25 -13.70
CA MET A 173 -3.49 5.42 -13.26
C MET A 173 -3.77 6.41 -14.39
N ALA A 174 -2.78 6.69 -15.25
CA ALA A 174 -2.96 7.53 -16.43
C ALA A 174 -4.11 7.06 -17.33
N ARG A 175 -4.23 5.74 -17.52
CA ARG A 175 -5.28 5.12 -18.34
C ARG A 175 -6.67 5.19 -17.69
N SER A 176 -6.76 5.11 -16.36
CA SER A 176 -8.03 5.10 -15.63
C SER A 176 -8.62 6.50 -15.39
N ILE A 177 -7.78 7.52 -15.21
CA ILE A 177 -8.21 8.86 -14.77
C ILE A 177 -8.57 9.77 -15.95
N ALA A 178 -7.75 9.78 -16.99
CA ALA A 178 -7.93 10.73 -18.08
C ALA A 178 -8.96 10.27 -19.14
N LYS A 179 -9.33 8.98 -19.15
CA LYS A 179 -10.02 8.31 -20.28
C LYS A 179 -9.34 8.57 -21.65
N MET A 180 -8.09 9.02 -21.63
CA MET A 180 -7.25 9.39 -22.76
C MET A 180 -5.93 8.65 -22.60
N THR A 181 -5.30 8.30 -23.72
CA THR A 181 -3.94 7.74 -23.68
C THR A 181 -2.94 8.86 -23.37
N VAL A 182 -1.87 8.53 -22.66
CA VAL A 182 -0.75 9.45 -22.37
C VAL A 182 0.44 9.03 -23.22
N THR A 183 1.09 9.98 -23.90
CA THR A 183 2.30 9.68 -24.67
C THR A 183 3.45 9.31 -23.74
N LYS A 184 4.44 8.58 -24.26
CA LYS A 184 5.63 8.21 -23.48
C LYS A 184 6.36 9.45 -22.98
N ASP A 185 6.50 10.46 -23.83
CA ASP A 185 7.20 11.71 -23.50
C ASP A 185 6.46 12.51 -22.42
N ALA A 186 5.11 12.54 -22.46
CA ALA A 186 4.31 13.15 -21.40
C ALA A 186 4.40 12.41 -20.06
N LEU A 187 4.54 11.08 -20.10
CA LEU A 187 4.72 10.28 -18.90
C LEU A 187 6.08 10.51 -18.25
N GLU A 188 7.14 10.59 -19.07
CA GLU A 188 8.51 10.89 -18.60
C GLU A 188 8.56 12.29 -17.95
N GLU A 189 7.98 13.30 -18.59
CA GLU A 189 7.90 14.66 -18.01
C GLU A 189 7.10 14.70 -16.70
N LEU A 190 6.00 13.95 -16.61
CA LEU A 190 5.19 13.88 -15.39
C LEU A 190 5.98 13.27 -14.23
N LEU A 191 6.83 12.28 -14.51
CA LEU A 191 7.71 11.63 -13.55
C LEU A 191 8.83 12.57 -13.08
N ASP A 192 9.44 13.30 -14.01
CA ASP A 192 10.48 14.28 -13.70
C ASP A 192 9.90 15.42 -12.85
N THR A 193 8.72 15.91 -13.20
CA THR A 193 8.00 16.93 -12.43
C THR A 193 7.65 16.42 -11.03
N TYR A 194 7.18 15.18 -10.89
CA TYR A 194 6.88 14.58 -9.59
C TYR A 194 8.13 14.54 -8.69
N THR A 195 9.27 14.14 -9.25
CA THR A 195 10.55 14.06 -8.53
C THR A 195 11.01 15.43 -8.07
N MET A 196 10.94 16.45 -8.94
CA MET A 196 11.29 17.82 -8.61
C MET A 196 10.45 18.37 -7.44
N VAL A 197 9.12 18.19 -7.48
CA VAL A 197 8.22 18.68 -6.42
C VAL A 197 8.49 17.97 -5.10
N LEU A 198 8.81 16.68 -5.13
CA LEU A 198 9.19 15.92 -3.94
C LEU A 198 10.47 16.47 -3.29
N GLU A 199 11.52 16.70 -4.08
CA GLU A 199 12.80 17.24 -3.60
C GLU A 199 12.64 18.63 -2.99
N GLU A 200 11.86 19.51 -3.63
CA GLU A 200 11.60 20.85 -3.13
C GLU A 200 10.83 20.83 -1.80
N LEU A 201 9.84 19.94 -1.70
CA LEU A 201 9.03 19.81 -0.49
C LEU A 201 9.83 19.22 0.69
N GLU A 202 10.71 18.25 0.42
CA GLU A 202 11.64 17.73 1.42
C GLU A 202 12.61 18.82 1.92
N ALA A 203 13.16 19.61 1.00
CA ALA A 203 14.05 20.71 1.35
C ALA A 203 13.31 21.77 2.19
N ASP A 204 12.08 22.08 1.84
CA ASP A 204 11.24 23.03 2.57
C ASP A 204 10.89 22.54 3.99
N ILE A 205 10.48 21.28 4.13
CA ILE A 205 10.20 20.65 5.44
C ILE A 205 11.46 20.65 6.31
N ARG A 206 12.62 20.27 5.76
CA ARG A 206 13.89 20.25 6.51
C ARG A 206 14.27 21.64 6.99
N LYS A 207 14.14 22.64 6.13
CA LYS A 207 14.42 24.05 6.45
C LYS A 207 13.51 24.54 7.59
N HIS A 208 12.22 24.21 7.54
CA HIS A 208 11.26 24.72 8.51
C HIS A 208 11.23 23.93 9.83
N ALA A 209 11.56 22.63 9.81
CA ALA A 209 11.72 21.82 11.01
C ALA A 209 12.90 22.27 11.89
N GLN A 210 14.02 22.66 11.28
CA GLN A 210 15.26 22.97 11.99
C GLN A 210 15.32 24.41 12.53
N LEU A 211 14.61 25.35 11.90
CA LEU A 211 14.71 26.78 12.20
C LEU A 211 13.60 27.31 13.14
N GLY A 212 12.73 26.44 13.65
CA GLY A 212 11.63 26.83 14.55
C GLY A 212 10.63 27.79 13.89
N SER A 213 10.44 27.67 12.57
CA SER A 213 9.62 28.59 11.78
C SER A 213 8.12 28.24 11.85
N ASN A 214 7.30 29.02 11.15
CA ASN A 214 5.84 29.04 11.26
C ASN A 214 5.23 27.63 11.20
N PRO A 215 4.61 27.13 12.29
CA PRO A 215 4.08 25.76 12.37
C PRO A 215 2.96 25.51 11.36
N VAL A 216 2.27 26.56 10.90
CA VAL A 216 1.24 26.43 9.85
C VAL A 216 1.87 26.02 8.52
N HIS A 217 3.00 26.61 8.15
CA HIS A 217 3.72 26.29 6.91
C HIS A 217 4.28 24.86 6.95
N PHE A 218 4.81 24.45 8.11
CA PHE A 218 5.31 23.09 8.30
C PHE A 218 4.19 22.03 8.15
N ILE A 219 3.02 22.27 8.76
CA ILE A 219 1.86 21.38 8.62
C ILE A 219 1.37 21.34 7.17
N GLU A 220 1.38 22.47 6.47
CA GLU A 220 0.99 22.54 5.06
C GLU A 220 1.94 21.72 4.17
N SER A 221 3.25 21.84 4.36
CA SER A 221 4.25 21.08 3.59
C SER A 221 4.16 19.56 3.87
N ILE A 222 3.89 19.15 5.11
CA ILE A 222 3.64 17.74 5.46
C ILE A 222 2.36 17.21 4.80
N ASN A 223 1.29 18.00 4.77
CA ASN A 223 0.05 17.61 4.08
C ASN A 223 0.24 17.48 2.56
N LYS A 224 1.01 18.39 1.94
CA LYS A 224 1.41 18.28 0.53
C LYS A 224 2.23 17.01 0.27
N MET A 225 3.12 16.63 1.19
CA MET A 225 3.96 15.43 1.08
C MET A 225 3.12 14.16 1.16
N ARG A 226 2.16 14.13 2.08
CA ARG A 226 1.16 13.05 2.14
C ARG A 226 0.32 12.98 0.86
N GLY A 227 0.00 14.13 0.25
CA GLY A 227 -0.67 14.24 -1.06
C GLY A 227 0.13 13.64 -2.23
N LEU A 228 1.45 13.86 -2.27
CA LEU A 228 2.36 13.23 -3.23
C LEU A 228 2.45 11.72 -3.02
N MET A 229 2.68 11.29 -1.78
CA MET A 229 2.84 9.88 -1.40
C MET A 229 1.57 9.05 -1.66
N SER A 230 0.39 9.65 -1.56
CA SER A 230 -0.90 9.02 -1.90
C SER A 230 -1.29 9.14 -3.38
N LEU A 231 -0.41 9.71 -4.21
CA LEU A 231 -0.59 9.95 -5.64
C LEU A 231 -1.71 10.93 -5.98
N GLY A 232 -2.30 11.59 -4.98
CA GLY A 232 -3.34 12.61 -5.18
C GLY A 232 -2.86 13.77 -6.06
N TRP A 233 -1.59 14.14 -5.92
CA TRP A 233 -0.96 15.14 -6.78
C TRP A 233 -0.88 14.70 -8.25
N MET A 234 -0.49 13.45 -8.51
CA MET A 234 -0.43 12.93 -9.89
C MET A 234 -1.81 12.79 -10.51
N ARG A 235 -2.84 12.44 -9.73
CA ARG A 235 -4.23 12.46 -10.20
C ARG A 235 -4.65 13.87 -10.61
N SER A 236 -4.36 14.88 -9.79
CA SER A 236 -4.64 16.29 -10.10
C SER A 236 -3.92 16.77 -11.35
N MET A 237 -2.63 16.45 -11.50
CA MET A 237 -1.85 16.78 -12.70
C MET A 237 -2.44 16.15 -13.95
N LEU A 238 -2.76 14.85 -13.93
CA LEU A 238 -3.37 14.16 -15.06
C LEU A 238 -4.76 14.70 -15.42
N THR A 239 -5.56 15.11 -14.43
CA THR A 239 -6.85 15.77 -14.68
C THR A 239 -6.66 17.13 -15.36
N ARG A 240 -5.72 17.95 -14.89
CA ARG A 240 -5.41 19.25 -15.51
C ARG A 240 -4.85 19.07 -16.93
N ALA A 241 -3.99 18.07 -17.13
CA ALA A 241 -3.43 17.76 -18.45
C ALA A 241 -4.51 17.26 -19.42
N ALA A 242 -5.44 16.45 -18.94
CA ALA A 242 -6.60 16.03 -19.73
C ALA A 242 -7.48 17.23 -20.13
N MET A 243 -7.67 18.20 -19.24
CA MET A 243 -8.42 19.43 -19.55
C MET A 243 -7.71 20.27 -20.62
N GLN A 244 -6.39 20.49 -20.49
CA GLN A 244 -5.60 21.19 -21.51
C GLN A 244 -5.62 20.46 -22.87
N ALA A 245 -5.51 19.13 -22.85
CA ALA A 245 -5.60 18.31 -24.05
C ALA A 245 -6.99 18.39 -24.71
N GLN A 246 -8.06 18.49 -23.93
CA GLN A 246 -9.42 18.66 -24.43
C GLN A 246 -9.67 20.06 -25.01
N GLU A 247 -9.11 21.11 -24.39
CA GLU A 247 -9.18 22.49 -24.90
C GLU A 247 -8.54 22.64 -26.28
N ARG A 248 -7.53 21.82 -26.59
CA ARG A 248 -6.92 21.71 -27.93
C ARG A 248 -7.55 20.63 -28.83
N GLU A 249 -8.72 20.10 -28.45
CA GLU A 249 -9.46 19.04 -29.17
C GLU A 249 -8.67 17.74 -29.39
N ALA A 250 -7.69 17.45 -28.55
CA ALA A 250 -6.87 16.25 -28.68
C ALA A 250 -7.46 15.05 -27.95
N LYS A 251 -7.10 13.86 -28.44
CA LYS A 251 -7.53 12.56 -27.89
C LYS A 251 -6.49 11.89 -27.00
N VAL A 252 -5.31 12.48 -26.90
CA VAL A 252 -4.12 11.94 -26.21
C VAL A 252 -3.49 13.08 -25.42
N ILE A 253 -3.08 12.85 -24.18
CA ILE A 253 -2.26 13.78 -23.40
C ILE A 253 -0.82 13.69 -23.92
N ASP A 254 -0.27 14.84 -24.32
CA ASP A 254 1.08 14.97 -24.87
C ASP A 254 1.97 15.86 -23.99
N LEU A 255 3.27 15.90 -24.27
CA LEU A 255 4.28 16.57 -23.43
C LEU A 255 3.87 18.00 -23.05
N GLN A 256 3.38 18.77 -24.02
CA GLN A 256 2.94 20.14 -23.80
C GLN A 256 1.82 20.27 -22.76
N ASP A 257 0.95 19.27 -22.60
CA ASP A 257 -0.16 19.32 -21.64
C ASP A 257 0.32 19.11 -20.19
N ILE A 258 1.58 18.67 -20.00
CA ILE A 258 2.22 18.54 -18.68
C ILE A 258 3.05 19.79 -18.38
N VAL A 259 3.87 20.23 -19.34
CA VAL A 259 4.81 21.36 -19.17
C VAL A 259 4.10 22.68 -18.84
N HIS A 260 2.87 22.89 -19.33
CA HIS A 260 2.12 24.12 -19.09
C HIS A 260 1.31 24.11 -17.78
N ILE A 261 1.39 23.05 -16.98
CA ILE A 261 0.72 22.99 -15.69
C ILE A 261 1.68 23.49 -14.61
N ASP A 262 1.23 24.45 -13.79
CA ASP A 262 1.95 24.81 -12.57
C ASP A 262 1.88 23.63 -11.58
N PRO A 263 3.02 23.02 -11.23
CA PRO A 263 3.05 21.86 -10.35
C PRO A 263 2.74 22.20 -8.88
N PHE A 264 2.75 23.49 -8.49
CA PHE A 264 2.51 23.95 -7.12
C PHE A 264 1.15 24.64 -6.92
N ALA A 265 0.39 24.85 -7.99
CA ALA A 265 -0.94 25.44 -7.97
C ALA A 265 -2.02 24.51 -7.41
#